data_AF-A0A7C1V2Z2-F1
#
_entry.id   AF-A0A7C1V2Z2-F1
#
_cell.length_a   1.000
_cell.length_b   1.000
_cell.length_c   1.000
_cell.angle_alpha   90.00
_cell.angle_beta   90.00
_cell.angle_gamma   90.00
#
_symmetry.space_group_name_H-M   'P 1'
#
loop_
_entity.id
_entity.type
_entity.pdbx_description
1 polymer ?
#
loop_
_entity_poly.entity_id
_entity_poly.type
_entity_poly.pdbx_seq_one_letter_code
_entity_poly.pdbx_strand_id
1 'polypeptide(L)'
;MGSSGSFLDHQSSRLGIPIEEFGDYAVKSTNPVSIAGRCTVFAESDMIHKQNAGYSREDIIAGLCDSLVRNYMNNLTKGKELDDPIVFQGGVSNNKGIIEAFERHLERKIIVPKYNVLMGALGMAILVRDYYLDHPTETLFRGLDVGDIEFKTSAFLCGDCANNCTIVQVKMPQDENKVIARWGSRCGKWSVF
;
A
#
# COMPACT_ATOMS: atom_id res chain seq x y z
N MET A 1 8.41 -0.60 -10.51
CA MET A 1 8.98 -0.25 -9.19
C MET A 1 7.86 -0.24 -8.16
N GLY A 2 7.65 -1.36 -7.47
CA GLY A 2 6.60 -1.54 -6.47
C GLY A 2 7.16 -2.11 -5.17
N SER A 3 8.33 -1.64 -4.73
CA SER A 3 9.10 -2.29 -3.65
C SER A 3 9.61 -1.34 -2.56
N SER A 4 9.40 -0.02 -2.63
CA SER A 4 9.99 0.89 -1.64
C SER A 4 9.26 0.84 -0.30
N GLY A 5 7.93 0.70 -0.29
CA GLY A 5 7.13 0.61 0.95
C GLY A 5 7.43 -0.67 1.73
N SER A 6 7.23 -1.84 1.09
CA SER A 6 7.51 -3.15 1.71
C SER A 6 8.97 -3.31 2.13
N PHE A 7 9.90 -2.67 1.43
CA PHE A 7 11.29 -2.68 1.84
C PHE A 7 11.52 -1.86 3.11
N LEU A 8 10.93 -0.67 3.23
CA LEU A 8 10.97 0.11 4.47
C LEU A 8 10.32 -0.64 5.63
N ASP A 9 9.18 -1.31 5.41
CA ASP A 9 8.53 -2.17 6.41
C ASP A 9 9.45 -3.32 6.87
N HIS A 10 10.17 -3.93 5.93
CA HIS A 10 11.12 -4.98 6.26
C HIS A 10 12.30 -4.44 7.09
N GLN A 11 12.86 -3.28 6.71
CA GLN A 11 13.97 -2.66 7.45
C GLN A 11 13.53 -2.17 8.84
N SER A 12 12.32 -1.64 8.97
CA SER A 12 11.77 -1.17 10.25
C SER A 12 11.64 -2.33 11.23
N SER A 13 11.03 -3.43 10.79
CA SER A 13 10.94 -4.68 11.57
C SER A 13 12.31 -5.20 11.99
N ARG A 14 13.28 -5.24 11.08
CA ARG A 14 14.63 -5.77 11.36
C ARG A 14 15.42 -4.92 12.34
N LEU A 15 15.22 -3.60 12.32
CA LEU A 15 15.86 -2.66 13.26
C LEU A 15 15.08 -2.51 14.57
N GLY A 16 13.88 -3.12 14.67
CA GLY A 16 13.01 -3.04 15.83
C GLY A 16 12.45 -1.62 16.04
N ILE A 17 12.13 -0.93 14.94
CA ILE A 17 11.60 0.44 14.95
C ILE A 17 10.20 0.41 14.29
N PRO A 18 9.16 1.00 14.90
CA PRO A 18 7.86 1.15 14.25
C PRO A 18 7.99 1.89 12.91
N ILE A 19 7.25 1.46 11.87
CA ILE A 19 7.36 2.07 10.54
C ILE A 19 6.96 3.55 10.56
N GLU A 20 6.03 3.91 11.44
CA GLU A 20 5.53 5.26 11.67
C GLU A 20 6.63 6.18 12.21
N GLU A 21 7.54 5.64 13.02
CA GLU A 21 8.66 6.38 13.63
C GLU A 21 9.93 6.32 12.76
N PHE A 22 10.00 5.43 11.78
CA PHE A 22 11.20 5.19 10.98
C PHE A 22 11.71 6.47 10.31
N GLY A 23 10.80 7.31 9.81
CA GLY A 23 11.15 8.61 9.25
C GLY A 23 11.69 9.59 10.27
N ASP A 24 11.24 9.53 11.52
CA ASP A 24 11.71 10.43 12.59
C ASP A 24 13.15 10.12 13.02
N TYR A 25 13.60 8.87 12.86
CA TYR A 25 15.01 8.50 13.05
C TYR A 25 15.91 9.09 11.97
N ALA A 26 15.48 9.09 10.70
CA ALA A 26 16.25 9.69 9.61
C ALA A 26 16.51 11.19 9.86
N VAL A 27 15.47 11.94 10.26
CA VAL A 27 15.54 13.40 10.47
C VAL A 27 16.49 13.77 11.61
N LYS A 28 16.76 12.86 12.55
CA LYS A 28 17.69 13.08 13.67
C LYS A 28 19.17 12.87 13.28
N SER A 29 19.44 12.32 12.10
CA SER A 29 20.80 12.06 11.65
C SER A 29 21.60 13.37 11.52
N THR A 30 22.83 13.35 12.02
CA THR A 30 23.78 14.45 11.83
C THR A 30 24.85 14.14 10.80
N ASN A 31 25.06 12.85 10.48
CA ASN A 31 26.07 12.42 9.53
C ASN A 31 25.60 11.16 8.76
N PRO A 32 24.66 11.30 7.81
CA PRO A 32 24.07 10.17 7.10
C PRO A 32 25.14 9.31 6.41
N VAL A 33 25.08 7.99 6.59
CA VAL A 33 26.03 7.09 5.93
C VAL A 33 25.57 6.75 4.51
N SER A 34 26.50 6.67 3.56
CA SER A 34 26.13 6.17 2.23
C SER A 34 25.75 4.68 2.29
N ILE A 35 24.53 4.36 1.87
CA ILE A 35 24.03 3.00 1.69
C ILE A 35 23.99 2.61 0.20
N ALA A 36 24.45 1.41 -0.15
CA ALA A 36 24.38 0.85 -1.49
C ALA A 36 22.93 0.44 -1.89
N GLY A 37 22.12 1.41 -2.32
CA GLY A 37 20.66 1.26 -2.48
C GLY A 37 20.14 0.90 -3.89
N ARG A 38 20.97 0.36 -4.80
CA ARG A 38 20.49 -0.06 -6.13
C ARG A 38 19.65 -1.34 -6.08
N CYS A 39 19.97 -2.26 -5.17
CA CYS A 39 19.26 -3.52 -4.95
C CYS A 39 18.93 -3.64 -3.47
N THR A 40 17.71 -4.08 -3.12
CA THR A 40 17.26 -4.22 -1.73
C THR A 40 18.13 -5.18 -0.92
N VAL A 41 18.59 -6.28 -1.53
CA VAL A 41 19.47 -7.28 -0.90
C VAL A 41 20.84 -6.70 -0.55
N PHE A 42 21.41 -5.88 -1.44
CA PHE A 42 22.70 -5.22 -1.20
C PHE A 42 22.56 -4.08 -0.20
N ALA A 43 21.47 -3.32 -0.27
CA ALA A 43 21.17 -2.27 0.71
C ALA A 43 21.08 -2.86 2.12
N GLU A 44 20.36 -3.97 2.28
CA GLU A 44 20.26 -4.69 3.55
C GLU A 44 21.63 -5.16 4.06
N SER A 45 22.42 -5.81 3.20
CA SER A 45 23.75 -6.29 3.56
C SER A 45 24.69 -5.16 3.99
N ASP A 46 24.65 -4.03 3.29
CA ASP A 46 25.43 -2.83 3.63
C ASP A 46 24.96 -2.21 4.94
N MET A 47 23.65 -2.10 5.17
CA MET A 47 23.10 -1.63 6.45
C MET A 47 23.57 -2.49 7.63
N ILE A 48 23.59 -3.82 7.48
CA ILE A 48 24.12 -4.73 8.51
C ILE A 48 25.61 -4.47 8.75
N HIS A 49 26.39 -4.29 7.68
CA HIS A 49 27.80 -3.97 7.79
C HIS A 49 28.04 -2.64 8.54
N LYS A 50 27.27 -1.58 8.23
CA LYS A 50 27.34 -0.31 8.94
C LYS A 50 26.92 -0.44 10.40
N GLN A 51 25.89 -1.23 10.69
CA GLN A 51 25.48 -1.49 12.08
C GLN A 51 26.61 -2.17 12.87
N ASN A 52 27.27 -3.17 12.28
CA ASN A 52 28.41 -3.87 12.91
C ASN A 52 29.64 -2.97 13.07
N ALA A 53 29.82 -1.98 12.19
CA ALA A 53 30.88 -0.98 12.30
C ALA A 53 30.59 0.12 13.34
N GLY A 54 29.43 0.09 14.00
CA GLY A 54 29.08 0.99 15.10
C GLY A 54 28.41 2.30 14.68
N TYR A 55 27.93 2.41 13.44
CA TYR A 55 27.15 3.58 13.01
C TYR A 55 25.80 3.65 13.73
N SER A 56 25.33 4.87 14.00
CA SER A 56 24.05 5.12 14.65
C SER A 56 22.89 4.64 13.77
N ARG A 57 21.73 4.36 14.39
CA ARG A 57 20.54 3.95 13.64
C ARG A 57 20.04 5.10 12.77
N GLU A 58 20.09 6.31 13.31
CA GLU A 58 19.71 7.56 12.66
C GLU A 58 20.49 7.75 11.36
N ASP A 59 21.83 7.63 11.41
CA ASP A 59 22.68 7.82 10.23
C ASP A 59 22.48 6.73 9.17
N ILE A 60 22.27 5.47 9.60
CA ILE A 60 21.98 4.34 8.70
C ILE A 60 20.63 4.57 8.00
N ILE A 61 19.60 4.98 8.74
CA ILE A 61 18.25 5.17 8.23
C ILE A 61 18.18 6.38 7.30
N ALA A 62 18.84 7.50 7.64
CA ALA A 62 18.96 8.65 6.75
C ALA A 62 19.68 8.28 5.44
N GLY A 63 20.77 7.53 5.55
CA GLY A 63 21.51 6.99 4.43
C GLY A 63 20.69 6.10 3.49
N LEU A 64 19.84 5.26 4.07
CA LEU A 64 18.88 4.44 3.35
C LEU A 64 17.86 5.32 2.60
N CYS A 65 17.27 6.32 3.27
CA CYS A 65 16.31 7.23 2.65
C CYS A 65 16.91 7.93 1.43
N ASP A 66 18.12 8.47 1.56
CA ASP A 66 18.86 9.10 0.45
C ASP A 66 19.09 8.14 -0.70
N SER A 67 19.46 6.90 -0.40
CA SER A 67 19.71 5.91 -1.44
C SER A 67 18.45 5.52 -2.20
N LEU A 68 17.33 5.40 -1.49
CA LEU A 68 16.02 5.12 -2.10
C LEU A 68 15.56 6.28 -2.98
N VAL A 69 15.65 7.52 -2.50
CA VAL A 69 15.27 8.72 -3.26
C VAL A 69 16.16 8.88 -4.49
N ARG A 70 17.48 8.80 -4.33
CA ARG A 70 18.43 8.87 -5.46
C ARG A 70 18.14 7.81 -6.52
N ASN A 71 17.89 6.57 -6.10
CA ASN A 71 17.54 5.49 -7.03
C ASN A 71 16.20 5.78 -7.73
N TYR A 72 15.18 6.22 -7.00
CA TYR A 72 13.89 6.58 -7.56
C TYR A 72 14.02 7.71 -8.60
N MET A 73 14.73 8.78 -8.25
CA MET A 73 14.97 9.93 -9.12
C MET A 73 15.67 9.52 -10.42
N ASN A 74 16.75 8.75 -10.34
CA ASN A 74 17.50 8.29 -11.52
C ASN A 74 16.60 7.51 -12.51
N ASN A 75 15.63 6.76 -12.00
CA ASN A 75 14.73 5.96 -12.83
C ASN A 75 13.52 6.75 -13.33
N LEU A 76 13.00 7.69 -12.53
CA LEU A 76 11.85 8.52 -12.85
C LEU A 76 12.21 9.58 -13.88
N THR A 77 13.22 10.41 -13.60
CA THR A 77 13.52 11.58 -14.42
C THR A 77 14.15 11.21 -15.74
N LYS A 78 14.94 10.11 -15.78
CA LYS A 78 15.73 9.71 -16.94
C LYS A 78 16.54 10.89 -17.52
N GLY A 79 17.00 11.81 -16.66
CA GLY A 79 17.72 13.02 -17.04
C GLY A 79 16.88 14.25 -17.36
N LYS A 80 15.55 14.22 -17.15
CA LYS A 80 14.68 15.39 -17.29
C LYS A 80 14.55 16.16 -15.97
N GLU A 81 14.42 17.47 -16.05
CA GLU A 81 14.04 18.26 -14.88
C GLU A 81 12.55 18.05 -14.56
N LEU A 82 12.23 18.10 -13.26
CA LEU A 82 10.84 18.12 -12.79
C LEU A 82 10.41 19.58 -12.67
N ASP A 83 9.19 19.92 -13.08
CA ASP A 83 8.63 21.25 -12.88
C ASP A 83 7.88 21.35 -11.55
N ASP A 84 7.85 22.54 -10.97
CA ASP A 84 7.05 22.83 -9.78
C ASP A 84 5.56 23.05 -10.14
N PRO A 85 4.62 22.72 -9.22
CA PRO A 85 4.84 22.15 -7.89
C PRO A 85 5.02 20.63 -7.89
N ILE A 86 5.89 20.12 -7.01
CA ILE A 86 6.11 18.69 -6.83
C ILE A 86 5.22 18.13 -5.71
N VAL A 87 4.34 17.18 -6.07
CA VAL A 87 3.42 16.52 -5.14
C VAL A 87 3.85 15.07 -4.91
N PHE A 88 3.96 14.66 -3.64
CA PHE A 88 4.29 13.29 -3.26
C PHE A 88 3.11 12.63 -2.54
N GLN A 89 2.72 11.43 -3.01
CA GLN A 89 1.54 10.70 -2.55
C GLN A 89 1.83 9.22 -2.32
N GLY A 90 0.91 8.52 -1.64
CA GLY A 90 1.04 7.11 -1.26
C GLY A 90 1.65 6.90 0.12
N GLY A 91 1.66 5.65 0.62
CA GLY A 91 2.02 5.36 2.03
C GLY A 91 3.42 5.84 2.44
N VAL A 92 4.39 5.77 1.53
CA VAL A 92 5.77 6.22 1.77
C VAL A 92 5.86 7.73 1.96
N SER A 93 4.89 8.51 1.48
CA SER A 93 4.82 9.96 1.71
C SER A 93 4.53 10.35 3.15
N ASN A 94 4.25 9.40 4.05
CA ASN A 94 4.21 9.66 5.50
C ASN A 94 5.60 9.61 6.15
N ASN A 95 6.62 9.06 5.46
CA ASN A 95 7.96 8.96 5.98
C ASN A 95 8.71 10.29 5.81
N LYS A 96 8.93 10.99 6.92
CA LYS A 96 9.62 12.30 6.95
C LYS A 96 11.05 12.24 6.41
N GLY A 97 11.78 11.16 6.67
CA GLY A 97 13.13 10.95 6.14
C GLY A 97 13.16 10.88 4.61
N ILE A 98 12.17 10.23 3.99
CA ILE A 98 12.04 10.19 2.53
C ILE A 98 11.67 11.57 1.98
N ILE A 99 10.77 12.30 2.65
CA ILE A 99 10.42 13.68 2.24
C ILE A 99 11.67 14.56 2.27
N GLU A 100 12.42 14.57 3.37
CA GLU A 100 13.63 15.38 3.51
C GLU A 100 14.70 14.99 2.51
N ALA A 101 14.87 13.70 2.24
CA ALA A 101 15.75 13.21 1.18
C ALA A 101 15.32 13.72 -0.20
N PHE A 102 14.02 13.72 -0.53
CA PHE A 102 13.51 14.33 -1.77
C PHE A 102 13.80 15.82 -1.81
N GLU A 103 13.50 16.57 -0.74
CA GLU A 103 13.74 18.02 -0.70
C GLU A 103 15.23 18.35 -0.88
N ARG A 104 16.13 17.57 -0.27
CA ARG A 104 17.58 17.72 -0.46
C ARG A 104 18.03 17.41 -1.89
N HIS A 105 17.50 16.35 -2.49
CA HIS A 105 17.89 15.94 -3.84
C HIS A 105 17.31 16.82 -4.96
N LEU A 106 16.16 17.45 -4.71
CA LEU A 106 15.47 18.31 -5.67
C LEU A 106 15.72 19.79 -5.45
N GLU A 107 16.28 20.17 -4.30
CA GLU A 107 16.43 21.55 -3.83
C GLU A 107 15.11 22.34 -3.87
N ARG A 108 14.00 21.63 -3.67
CA ARG A 108 12.62 22.13 -3.80
C ARG A 108 11.74 21.56 -2.71
N LYS A 109 10.66 22.27 -2.40
CA LYS A 109 9.67 21.82 -1.41
C LYS A 109 8.76 20.75 -1.98
N ILE A 110 8.52 19.70 -1.21
CA ILE A 110 7.60 18.63 -1.56
C ILE A 110 6.25 18.88 -0.89
N ILE A 111 5.19 18.88 -1.68
CA ILE A 111 3.82 18.97 -1.16
C ILE A 111 3.32 17.56 -0.87
N VAL A 112 2.99 17.29 0.39
CA VAL A 112 2.31 16.06 0.81
C VAL A 112 0.86 16.39 1.17
N PRO A 113 -0.13 15.93 0.38
CA PRO A 113 -1.54 16.18 0.69
C PRO A 113 -1.95 15.54 2.02
N LYS A 114 -2.90 16.17 2.74
CA LYS A 114 -3.43 15.64 4.02
C LYS A 114 -3.94 14.20 3.92
N TYR A 115 -4.54 13.84 2.78
CA TYR A 115 -5.08 12.51 2.51
C TYR A 115 -4.25 11.76 1.46
N ASN A 116 -2.91 11.85 1.55
CA ASN A 116 -1.95 11.35 0.56
C ASN A 116 -2.17 9.90 0.09
N VAL A 117 -2.67 9.00 0.95
CA VAL A 117 -2.98 7.60 0.63
C VAL A 117 -4.34 7.40 -0.04
N LEU A 118 -5.24 8.38 0.07
CA LEU A 118 -6.62 8.31 -0.45
C LEU A 118 -6.77 9.09 -1.77
N MET A 119 -5.75 9.78 -2.24
CA MET A 119 -5.82 10.64 -3.43
C MET A 119 -6.34 9.91 -4.68
N GLY A 120 -5.96 8.64 -4.87
CA GLY A 120 -6.47 7.82 -5.96
C GLY A 120 -7.97 7.54 -5.85
N ALA A 121 -8.46 7.20 -4.66
CA ALA A 121 -9.88 6.97 -4.40
C ALA A 121 -10.69 8.27 -4.55
N LEU A 122 -10.14 9.39 -4.07
CA LEU A 122 -10.74 10.72 -4.23
C LEU A 122 -10.86 11.11 -5.70
N GLY A 123 -9.81 10.86 -6.50
CA GLY A 123 -9.82 11.10 -7.94
C GLY A 123 -10.91 10.28 -8.64
N MET A 124 -11.06 9.01 -8.28
CA MET A 124 -12.16 8.18 -8.80
C MET A 124 -13.54 8.70 -8.42
N ALA A 125 -13.72 9.14 -7.16
CA ALA A 125 -14.99 9.70 -6.72
C ALA A 125 -15.37 10.97 -7.50
N ILE A 126 -14.38 11.84 -7.78
CA ILE A 126 -14.57 13.04 -8.61
C ILE A 126 -14.97 12.65 -10.04
N LEU A 127 -14.24 11.72 -10.67
CA LEU A 127 -14.53 11.28 -12.03
C LEU A 127 -15.93 10.67 -12.15
N VAL A 128 -16.33 9.84 -11.18
CA VAL A 128 -17.66 9.22 -11.15
C VAL A 128 -18.76 10.27 -10.95
N ARG A 129 -18.55 11.23 -10.04
CA ARG A 129 -19.47 12.34 -9.82
C ARG A 129 -19.65 13.16 -11.10
N ASP A 130 -18.54 13.57 -11.73
CA ASP A 130 -18.57 14.42 -12.91
C ASP A 130 -19.27 13.70 -14.07
N TYR A 131 -18.95 12.42 -14.28
CA TYR A 131 -19.65 11.59 -15.26
C TYR A 131 -21.16 11.51 -15.00
N TYR A 132 -21.58 11.33 -13.73
CA TYR A 132 -23.00 11.27 -13.36
C TYR A 132 -23.72 12.61 -13.59
N LEU A 133 -23.07 13.75 -13.30
CA LEU A 133 -23.65 15.07 -13.52
C LEU A 133 -23.92 15.33 -15.01
N ASP A 134 -23.06 14.82 -15.89
CA ASP A 134 -23.25 14.89 -17.35
C ASP A 134 -24.20 13.81 -17.88
N HIS A 135 -24.31 12.66 -17.21
CA HIS A 135 -25.11 11.51 -17.61
C HIS A 135 -25.96 10.97 -16.45
N PRO A 136 -27.06 11.66 -16.09
CA PRO A 136 -27.91 11.23 -14.98
C PRO A 136 -28.46 9.83 -15.28
N THR A 137 -28.01 8.86 -14.50
CA THR A 137 -28.34 7.44 -14.68
C THR A 137 -28.56 6.80 -13.33
N GLU A 138 -29.47 5.84 -13.25
CA GLU A 138 -29.68 5.11 -12.00
C GLU A 138 -28.45 4.22 -11.71
N THR A 139 -27.86 4.37 -10.53
CA THR A 139 -26.66 3.61 -10.15
C THR A 139 -27.03 2.29 -9.48
N LEU A 140 -26.24 1.25 -9.70
CA LEU A 140 -26.32 -0.01 -8.94
C LEU A 140 -25.66 0.06 -7.54
N PHE A 141 -25.26 1.27 -7.11
CA PHE A 141 -24.63 1.47 -5.80
C PHE A 141 -25.65 1.19 -4.70
N ARG A 142 -25.36 0.18 -3.87
CA ARG A 142 -26.27 -0.30 -2.81
C ARG A 142 -26.25 0.56 -1.53
N GLY A 143 -25.52 1.68 -1.53
CA GLY A 143 -25.34 2.52 -0.35
C GLY A 143 -24.09 2.17 0.47
N LEU A 144 -23.83 2.96 1.51
CA LEU A 144 -22.69 2.75 2.43
C LEU A 144 -23.01 1.74 3.54
N ASP A 145 -24.30 1.52 3.81
CA ASP A 145 -24.80 0.59 4.84
C ASP A 145 -24.62 -0.89 4.44
N VAL A 146 -24.02 -1.16 3.26
CA VAL A 146 -23.65 -2.51 2.82
C VAL A 146 -22.70 -3.20 3.80
N GLY A 147 -21.88 -2.42 4.53
CA GLY A 147 -21.01 -2.94 5.59
C GLY A 147 -21.76 -3.51 6.79
N ASP A 148 -23.00 -3.06 7.02
CA ASP A 148 -23.85 -3.50 8.13
C ASP A 148 -24.72 -4.70 7.75
N ILE A 149 -24.65 -5.15 6.48
CA ILE A 149 -25.34 -6.35 6.03
C ILE A 149 -24.71 -7.57 6.70
N GLU A 150 -25.45 -8.18 7.60
CA GLU A 150 -25.13 -9.47 8.19
C GLU A 150 -25.16 -10.60 7.13
N PHE A 151 -24.12 -11.42 7.12
CA PHE A 151 -24.02 -12.61 6.28
C PHE A 151 -23.91 -13.85 7.16
N LYS A 152 -24.79 -14.83 6.94
CA LYS A 152 -24.74 -16.12 7.63
C LYS A 152 -24.12 -17.18 6.73
N THR A 153 -22.95 -17.66 7.12
CA THR A 153 -22.22 -18.73 6.42
C THR A 153 -22.54 -20.08 7.06
N SER A 154 -22.80 -21.09 6.23
CA SER A 154 -22.99 -22.48 6.66
C SER A 154 -22.42 -23.45 5.64
N ALA A 155 -22.14 -24.68 6.04
CA ALA A 155 -21.62 -25.72 5.16
C ALA A 155 -22.45 -27.00 5.27
N PHE A 156 -22.61 -27.72 4.16
CA PHE A 156 -23.27 -29.02 4.11
C PHE A 156 -22.59 -29.95 3.09
N LEU A 157 -22.79 -31.26 3.24
CA LEU A 157 -22.31 -32.26 2.28
C LEU A 157 -23.36 -32.49 1.19
N CYS A 158 -22.92 -32.48 -0.07
CA CYS A 158 -23.79 -32.60 -1.24
C CYS A 158 -24.52 -33.95 -1.33
N GLY A 159 -23.80 -35.08 -1.15
CA GLY A 159 -24.37 -36.43 -1.21
C GLY A 159 -24.84 -36.94 -2.58
N ASP A 160 -24.90 -36.09 -3.61
CA ASP A 160 -25.53 -36.44 -4.91
C ASP A 160 -24.68 -37.33 -5.84
N CYS A 161 -23.37 -37.36 -5.67
CA CYS A 161 -22.47 -38.20 -6.46
C CYS A 161 -21.21 -38.57 -5.68
N ALA A 162 -20.36 -39.41 -6.26
CA ALA A 162 -19.13 -39.89 -5.63
C ALA A 162 -18.17 -38.78 -5.15
N ASN A 163 -18.29 -37.55 -5.69
CA ASN A 163 -17.47 -36.43 -5.25
C ASN A 163 -17.81 -35.93 -3.84
N ASN A 164 -19.03 -36.20 -3.36
CA ASN A 164 -19.55 -35.82 -2.04
C ASN A 164 -19.03 -34.48 -1.49
N CYS A 165 -19.15 -33.43 -2.30
CA CYS A 165 -18.48 -32.16 -2.04
C CYS A 165 -19.03 -31.47 -0.77
N THR A 166 -18.15 -30.83 -0.01
CA THR A 166 -18.52 -29.85 1.01
C THR A 166 -18.90 -28.54 0.33
N ILE A 167 -20.17 -28.18 0.41
CA ILE A 167 -20.71 -26.95 -0.14
C ILE A 167 -20.76 -25.91 0.96
N VAL A 168 -20.09 -24.79 0.75
CA VAL A 168 -20.23 -23.61 1.61
C VAL A 168 -21.26 -22.69 0.98
N GLN A 169 -22.22 -22.22 1.79
CA GLN A 169 -23.26 -21.29 1.36
C GLN A 169 -23.27 -20.06 2.26
N VAL A 170 -23.46 -18.90 1.64
CA VAL A 170 -23.66 -17.62 2.32
C VAL A 170 -25.08 -17.16 2.08
N LYS A 171 -25.76 -16.79 3.17
CA LYS A 171 -27.14 -16.30 3.17
C LYS A 171 -27.20 -14.90 3.74
N MET A 172 -28.12 -14.08 3.23
CA MET A 172 -28.48 -12.80 3.83
C MET A 172 -29.73 -12.98 4.69
N PRO A 173 -29.66 -12.90 6.03
CA PRO A 173 -30.84 -13.04 6.89
C PRO A 173 -31.89 -11.95 6.66
N GLN A 174 -31.46 -10.73 6.30
CA GLN A 174 -32.36 -9.59 6.06
C GLN A 174 -33.18 -9.72 4.77
N ASP A 175 -32.74 -10.55 3.81
CA ASP A 175 -33.42 -10.81 2.53
C ASP A 175 -33.99 -12.23 2.55
N GLU A 176 -34.87 -12.51 3.51
CA GLU A 176 -35.57 -13.81 3.66
C GLU A 176 -34.65 -15.05 3.65
N ASN A 177 -33.42 -14.94 4.19
CA ASN A 177 -32.39 -15.99 4.13
C ASN A 177 -31.98 -16.41 2.69
N LYS A 178 -32.10 -15.50 1.73
CA LYS A 178 -31.68 -15.70 0.34
C LYS A 178 -30.22 -16.13 0.28
N VAL A 179 -29.97 -17.17 -0.50
CA VAL A 179 -28.63 -17.66 -0.80
C VAL A 179 -28.02 -16.73 -1.84
N ILE A 180 -26.95 -16.06 -1.45
CA ILE A 180 -26.27 -15.11 -2.33
C ILE A 180 -25.04 -15.70 -2.99
N ALA A 181 -24.40 -16.68 -2.36
CA ALA A 181 -23.19 -17.29 -2.89
C ALA A 181 -23.07 -18.73 -2.41
N ARG A 182 -22.55 -19.59 -3.28
CA ARG A 182 -22.17 -20.96 -2.97
C ARG A 182 -20.91 -21.36 -3.70
N TRP A 183 -20.01 -22.03 -3.00
CA TRP A 183 -18.80 -22.61 -3.59
C TRP A 183 -18.49 -23.98 -2.98
N GLY A 184 -17.51 -24.67 -3.57
CA GLY A 184 -17.09 -26.03 -3.19
C GLY A 184 -17.69 -27.14 -4.06
N SER A 185 -18.62 -26.82 -4.96
CA SER A 185 -19.17 -27.79 -5.92
C SER A 185 -18.16 -28.11 -7.02
N ARG A 186 -17.85 -29.39 -7.25
CA ARG A 186 -16.99 -29.83 -8.37
C ARG A 186 -17.75 -30.00 -9.68
N CYS A 187 -19.03 -30.37 -9.62
CA CYS A 187 -19.87 -30.61 -10.80
C CYS A 187 -20.72 -29.40 -11.21
N GLY A 188 -20.61 -28.27 -10.48
CA GLY A 188 -21.37 -27.06 -10.75
C GLY A 188 -22.83 -27.06 -10.26
N LYS A 189 -23.35 -28.20 -9.76
CA LYS A 189 -24.76 -28.33 -9.29
C LYS A 189 -25.17 -27.24 -8.29
N TRP A 190 -24.25 -26.85 -7.43
CA TRP A 190 -24.50 -25.89 -6.35
C TRP A 190 -23.87 -24.52 -6.59
N SER A 191 -23.37 -24.22 -7.79
CA SER A 191 -22.71 -22.94 -8.08
C SER A 191 -23.73 -21.80 -8.12
N VAL A 192 -23.57 -20.84 -7.21
CA VAL A 192 -24.34 -19.58 -7.17
C VAL A 192 -23.33 -18.46 -6.93
N PHE A 193 -23.37 -17.42 -7.76
CA PHE A 193 -22.54 -16.23 -7.63
C PHE A 193 -23.35 -15.06 -7.10
#